data_AF-A0A8J2HR15-F1
#
_entry.id   AF-A0A8J2HR15-F1
#
_cell.length_a   1.000
_cell.length_b   1.000
_cell.length_c   1.000
_cell.angle_alpha   90.00
_cell.angle_beta   90.00
_cell.angle_gamma   90.00
#
_symmetry.space_group_name_H-M   'P 1'
#
loop_
_entity.id
_entity.type
_entity.pdbx_description
1 polymer ?
#
loop_
_entity_poly.entity_id
_entity_poly.type
_entity_poly.pdbx_seq_one_letter_code
_entity_poly.pdbx_strand_id
1 'polypeptide(L)'
;MLQQYGSTDSCDKEDNNYGVHTWASGFEKLLKDPVGLQTFAEFLKKEFSHENIYFWAACERYKNTDDTSNRRTLAWKIYERHLSATAGEPVNVDSHAAGQITQELINYAPADLFLQ
;
A
#
# COMPACT_ATOMS: atom_id res chain seq x y z
N MET A 1 0.50 56.05 17.23
CA MET A 1 -0.51 55.24 16.53
C MET A 1 0.23 54.30 15.59
N LEU A 2 0.16 53.01 15.92
CA LEU A 2 0.28 51.79 15.08
C LEU A 2 1.58 51.59 14.26
N GLN A 3 2.52 50.69 14.65
CA GLN A 3 2.57 49.22 14.39
C GLN A 3 2.57 48.90 12.86
N GLN A 4 3.47 48.11 12.25
CA GLN A 4 4.30 46.97 12.68
C GLN A 4 5.56 46.80 11.79
N TYR A 5 6.69 46.48 12.43
CA TYR A 5 7.71 45.60 11.87
C TYR A 5 7.09 44.19 11.77
N GLY A 6 7.10 43.60 10.58
CA GLY A 6 6.64 42.23 10.34
C GLY A 6 7.62 41.51 9.41
N SER A 7 8.81 41.19 9.94
CA SER A 7 9.63 40.11 9.40
C SER A 7 9.33 38.89 10.27
N THR A 8 8.55 37.97 9.70
CA THR A 8 8.57 36.55 10.06
C THR A 8 8.14 35.82 8.79
N ASP A 9 9.09 35.07 8.27
CA ASP A 9 8.99 33.94 7.37
C ASP A 9 7.69 33.78 6.56
N SER A 10 7.88 33.82 5.24
CA SER A 10 7.09 33.03 4.31
C SER A 10 7.02 31.60 4.85
N CYS A 11 5.97 31.33 5.61
CA CYS A 11 5.60 29.97 5.96
C CYS A 11 5.16 29.35 4.63
N ASP A 12 6.10 28.68 3.99
CA ASP A 12 5.82 27.66 3.00
C ASP A 12 4.72 26.79 3.61
N LYS A 13 3.49 26.98 3.12
CA LYS A 13 2.44 26.00 3.32
C LYS A 13 2.84 24.81 2.45
N GLU A 14 3.84 24.06 2.91
CA GLU A 14 3.83 22.64 2.67
C GLU A 14 2.48 22.18 3.25
N ASP A 15 1.54 21.84 2.36
CA ASP A 15 0.41 20.98 2.71
C ASP A 15 1.04 19.74 3.34
N ASN A 16 1.26 19.79 4.65
CA ASN A 16 1.83 18.69 5.41
C ASN A 16 0.70 17.69 5.58
N ASN A 17 0.37 17.02 4.47
CA ASN A 17 -0.70 16.04 4.34
C ASN A 17 -0.37 14.73 5.10
N TYR A 18 0.72 14.74 5.86
CA TYR A 18 1.28 13.64 6.64
C TYR A 18 1.33 14.03 8.12
N GLY A 19 1.18 13.06 9.01
CA GLY A 19 1.17 13.25 10.45
C GLY A 19 -0.04 12.62 11.15
N VAL A 20 0.17 12.19 12.40
CA VAL A 20 -0.80 11.41 13.20
C VAL A 20 -2.21 12.00 13.24
N HIS A 21 -2.32 13.33 13.23
CA HIS A 21 -3.60 14.04 13.26
C HIS A 21 -4.44 13.84 11.99
N THR A 22 -3.84 13.47 10.85
CA THR A 22 -4.54 13.26 9.58
C THR A 22 -5.08 11.84 9.45
N TRP A 23 -4.52 10.88 10.18
CA TRP A 23 -4.84 9.45 10.03
C TRP A 23 -6.32 9.15 10.28
N ALA A 24 -6.92 9.78 11.28
CA ALA A 24 -8.35 9.62 11.60
C ALA A 24 -9.28 10.27 10.56
N SER A 25 -8.76 11.13 9.69
CA SER A 25 -9.55 11.81 8.65
C SER A 25 -9.69 10.99 7.36
N GLY A 26 -9.00 9.86 7.24
CA GLY A 26 -9.11 8.96 6.10
C GLY A 26 -8.08 7.83 6.14
N PHE A 27 -8.52 6.62 5.81
CA PHE A 27 -7.66 5.44 5.85
C PHE A 27 -6.50 5.56 4.85
N GLU A 28 -6.74 6.16 3.69
CA GLU A 28 -5.72 6.40 2.66
C GLU A 28 -4.63 7.35 3.17
N LYS A 29 -4.96 8.29 4.07
CA LYS A 29 -3.95 9.19 4.66
C LYS A 29 -3.06 8.44 5.64
N LEU A 30 -3.65 7.54 6.45
CA LEU A 30 -2.87 6.63 7.29
C LEU A 30 -1.92 5.76 6.44
N LEU A 31 -2.40 5.20 5.33
CA LEU A 31 -1.62 4.30 4.48
C LEU A 31 -0.53 5.00 3.66
N LYS A 32 -0.72 6.28 3.30
CA LYS A 32 0.28 7.08 2.56
C LYS A 32 1.39 7.62 3.47
N ASP A 33 1.14 7.76 4.75
CA ASP A 33 2.15 8.14 5.74
C ASP A 33 3.02 6.92 6.09
N PRO A 34 4.36 6.95 5.87
CA PRO A 34 5.23 5.84 6.20
C PRO A 34 5.14 5.39 7.66
N VAL A 35 4.97 6.34 8.59
CA VAL A 35 4.82 6.06 10.03
C VAL A 35 3.44 5.47 10.29
N GLY A 36 2.41 5.96 9.62
CA GLY A 36 1.05 5.43 9.70
C GLY A 36 0.96 3.99 9.23
N LEU A 37 1.54 3.69 8.07
CA LEU A 37 1.61 2.34 7.51
C LEU A 37 2.35 1.37 8.43
N GLN A 38 3.51 1.77 8.98
CA GLN A 38 4.24 0.94 9.93
C GLN A 38 3.42 0.69 11.21
N THR A 39 2.84 1.75 11.78
CA THR A 39 2.02 1.66 13.00
C THR A 39 0.83 0.72 12.79
N PHE A 40 0.17 0.82 11.64
CA PHE A 40 -0.96 -0.05 11.29
C PHE A 40 -0.51 -1.50 11.08
N ALA A 41 0.65 -1.74 10.47
CA ALA A 41 1.20 -3.09 10.35
C ALA A 41 1.53 -3.71 11.71
N GLU A 42 2.09 -2.94 12.64
CA GLU A 42 2.33 -3.41 14.01
C GLU A 42 1.03 -3.70 14.78
N PHE A 43 -0.01 -2.90 14.55
CA PHE A 43 -1.35 -3.15 15.07
C PHE A 43 -1.91 -4.48 14.53
N LEU A 44 -1.91 -4.70 13.21
CA LEU A 44 -2.43 -5.92 12.60
C LEU A 44 -1.62 -7.17 12.99
N LYS A 45 -0.33 -7.04 13.30
CA LYS A 45 0.46 -8.17 13.85
C LYS A 45 -0.08 -8.65 15.19
N LYS A 46 -0.52 -7.73 16.06
CA LYS A 46 -1.12 -8.07 17.36
C LYS A 46 -2.48 -8.77 17.19
N GLU A 47 -3.18 -8.42 16.12
CA GLU A 47 -4.48 -8.99 15.73
C GLU A 47 -4.35 -10.18 14.76
N PHE A 48 -3.14 -10.71 14.53
CA PHE A 48 -2.87 -11.83 13.61
C PHE A 48 -3.48 -11.67 12.20
N SER A 49 -3.53 -10.43 11.68
CA SER A 49 -4.15 -10.07 10.40
C SER A 49 -3.26 -9.19 9.51
N HIS A 50 -1.94 -9.30 9.71
CA HIS A 50 -0.92 -8.48 9.06
C HIS A 50 -0.69 -8.84 7.59
N GLU A 51 -1.10 -10.03 7.16
CA GLU A 51 -1.10 -10.46 5.76
C GLU A 51 -1.88 -9.49 4.86
N ASN A 52 -2.96 -8.89 5.38
CA ASN A 52 -3.79 -7.95 4.60
C ASN A 52 -3.01 -6.69 4.21
N ILE A 53 -2.28 -6.09 5.15
CA ILE A 53 -1.52 -4.87 4.85
C ILE A 53 -0.25 -5.16 4.04
N TYR A 54 0.33 -6.35 4.22
CA TYR A 54 1.49 -6.78 3.43
C TYR A 54 1.11 -7.05 1.99
N PHE A 55 -0.03 -7.70 1.76
CA PHE A 55 -0.58 -7.86 0.42
C PHE A 55 -0.86 -6.51 -0.23
N TRP A 56 -1.57 -5.60 0.45
CA TRP A 56 -1.86 -4.25 -0.07
C TRP A 56 -0.59 -3.49 -0.47
N ALA A 57 0.42 -3.45 0.42
CA ALA A 57 1.67 -2.75 0.15
C ALA A 57 2.45 -3.39 -1.01
N ALA A 58 2.40 -4.72 -1.15
CA ALA A 58 3.02 -5.42 -2.26
C ALA A 58 2.31 -5.11 -3.59
N CYS A 59 0.98 -5.03 -3.60
CA CYS A 59 0.18 -4.62 -4.77
C CYS A 59 0.48 -3.18 -5.19
N GLU A 60 0.59 -2.25 -4.25
CA GLU A 60 0.98 -0.86 -4.56
C GLU A 60 2.39 -0.78 -5.15
N ARG A 61 3.34 -1.54 -4.60
CA ARG A 61 4.69 -1.62 -5.18
C ARG A 61 4.67 -2.23 -6.58
N TYR A 62 3.90 -3.30 -6.78
CA TYR A 62 3.75 -3.96 -8.07
C TYR A 62 3.23 -2.99 -9.14
N LYS A 63 2.15 -2.26 -8.82
CA LYS A 63 1.52 -1.27 -9.69
C LYS A 63 2.48 -0.15 -10.10
N ASN A 64 3.32 0.30 -9.17
CA ASN A 64 4.29 1.38 -9.38
C ASN A 64 5.65 0.90 -9.97
N THR A 65 5.78 -0.39 -10.35
CA THR A 65 7.00 -0.92 -10.96
C THR A 65 6.93 -0.81 -12.48
N ASP A 66 7.76 0.04 -13.09
CA ASP A 66 7.77 0.22 -14.55
C ASP A 66 8.41 -0.96 -15.30
N ASP A 67 9.52 -1.49 -14.78
CA ASP A 67 10.23 -2.60 -15.40
C ASP A 67 9.42 -3.91 -15.35
N THR A 68 9.02 -4.39 -16.52
CA THR A 68 8.16 -5.58 -16.66
C THR A 68 8.80 -6.85 -16.10
N SER A 69 10.13 -7.00 -16.17
CA SER A 69 10.82 -8.18 -15.62
C SER A 69 10.74 -8.22 -14.09
N ASN A 70 11.01 -7.09 -13.44
CA ASN A 70 10.86 -6.91 -12.01
C ASN A 70 9.40 -7.03 -11.58
N ARG A 71 8.47 -6.43 -12.34
CA ARG A 71 7.03 -6.51 -12.08
C ARG A 71 6.53 -7.96 -12.14
N ARG A 72 6.94 -8.73 -13.16
CA ARG A 72 6.67 -10.18 -13.23
C ARG A 72 7.21 -10.93 -12.01
N THR A 73 8.44 -10.64 -11.60
CA THR A 73 9.04 -11.25 -10.40
C THR A 73 8.23 -10.92 -9.15
N LEU A 74 7.72 -9.71 -9.03
CA LEU A 74 6.83 -9.30 -7.95
C LEU A 74 5.47 -10.01 -8.02
N ALA A 75 4.86 -10.14 -9.21
CA ALA A 75 3.59 -10.86 -9.37
C ALA A 75 3.69 -12.30 -8.85
N TRP A 76 4.74 -13.03 -9.23
CA TRP A 76 4.98 -14.39 -8.72
C TRP A 76 5.10 -14.43 -7.20
N LYS A 77 5.89 -13.52 -6.61
CA LYS A 77 6.05 -13.44 -5.16
C LYS A 77 4.74 -13.14 -4.43
N ILE A 78 3.93 -12.22 -4.96
CA ILE A 78 2.63 -11.85 -4.39
C ILE A 78 1.68 -13.06 -4.46
N TYR A 79 1.59 -13.68 -5.63
CA TYR A 79 0.74 -14.85 -5.84
C TYR A 79 1.12 -16.00 -4.92
N GLU A 80 2.38 -16.40 -4.88
CA GLU A 80 2.84 -17.52 -4.06
C GLU A 80 2.60 -17.29 -2.57
N ARG A 81 2.89 -16.07 -2.07
CA ARG A 81 2.76 -15.76 -0.64
C ARG A 81 1.30 -15.64 -0.18
N HIS A 82 0.43 -15.07 -0.99
CA HIS A 82 -0.89 -14.60 -0.54
C HIS A 82 -2.10 -15.24 -1.23
N LEU A 83 -1.97 -15.74 -2.47
CA LEU A 83 -3.11 -16.15 -3.29
C LEU A 83 -3.06 -17.61 -3.76
N SER A 84 -1.89 -18.24 -3.74
CA SER A 84 -1.76 -19.65 -4.11
C SER A 84 -2.54 -20.54 -3.14
N ALA A 85 -2.98 -21.70 -3.61
CA ALA A 85 -3.69 -22.68 -2.77
C ALA A 85 -2.86 -23.17 -1.55
N THR A 86 -1.54 -22.96 -1.59
CA THR A 86 -0.60 -23.31 -0.54
C THR A 86 0.10 -22.06 0.04
N ALA A 87 -0.53 -20.90 -0.06
CA ALA A 87 -0.01 -19.63 0.43
C ALA A 87 0.32 -19.72 1.92
N GLY A 88 1.50 -19.22 2.31
CA GLY A 88 1.94 -19.17 3.71
C GLY A 88 1.26 -18.05 4.51
N GLU A 89 0.79 -17.01 3.82
CA GLU A 89 0.11 -15.85 4.40
C GLU A 89 -1.15 -15.52 3.57
N PRO A 90 -2.14 -16.43 3.50
CA PRO A 90 -3.29 -16.28 2.61
C PRO A 90 -4.16 -15.08 3.03
N VAL A 91 -4.48 -14.22 2.08
CA VAL A 91 -5.47 -13.15 2.31
C VAL A 91 -6.90 -13.69 2.14
N ASN A 92 -7.84 -13.13 2.89
CA ASN A 92 -9.25 -13.50 2.78
C ASN A 92 -9.90 -12.79 1.57
N VAL A 93 -9.72 -13.36 0.39
CA VAL A 93 -10.33 -12.90 -0.87
C VAL A 93 -11.28 -13.97 -1.39
N ASP A 94 -12.30 -13.57 -2.15
CA ASP A 94 -13.23 -14.51 -2.73
C ASP A 94 -12.52 -15.41 -3.77
N SER A 95 -12.93 -16.68 -3.84
CA SER A 95 -12.28 -17.66 -4.70
C SER A 95 -12.39 -17.32 -6.19
N HIS A 96 -13.36 -16.50 -6.58
CA HIS A 96 -13.53 -16.07 -7.95
C HIS A 96 -12.47 -15.02 -8.32
N ALA A 97 -12.27 -13.99 -7.50
CA ALA A 97 -11.21 -12.99 -7.67
C ALA A 97 -9.81 -13.62 -7.67
N ALA A 98 -9.52 -14.53 -6.73
CA ALA A 98 -8.26 -15.28 -6.73
C ALA A 98 -8.09 -16.15 -7.99
N GLY A 99 -9.18 -16.75 -8.48
CA GLY A 99 -9.19 -17.60 -9.67
C GLY A 99 -8.98 -16.84 -10.99
N GLN A 100 -9.22 -15.52 -11.02
CA GLN A 100 -8.97 -14.69 -12.19
C GLN A 100 -7.47 -14.45 -12.43
N ILE A 101 -6.63 -14.59 -11.40
CA ILE A 101 -5.17 -14.42 -11.50
C ILE A 101 -4.54 -15.72 -12.02
N THR A 102 -4.40 -15.81 -13.34
CA THR A 102 -3.80 -16.97 -14.02
C THR A 102 -2.28 -16.84 -14.15
N GLN A 103 -1.59 -17.98 -14.33
CA GLN A 103 -0.14 -17.98 -14.60
C GLN A 103 0.22 -17.18 -15.87
N GLU A 104 -0.66 -17.18 -16.87
CA GLU A 104 -0.48 -16.38 -18.09
C GLU A 104 -0.47 -14.88 -17.76
N LEU A 105 -1.42 -14.41 -16.95
CA LEU A 105 -1.48 -13.02 -16.51
C LEU A 105 -0.30 -12.64 -15.61
N ILE A 106 0.14 -13.53 -14.71
CA ILE A 106 1.35 -13.32 -13.90
C ILE A 106 2.59 -13.16 -14.79
N ASN A 107 2.70 -13.94 -15.87
CA ASN A 107 3.81 -13.86 -16.82
C ASN A 107 3.74 -12.62 -17.71
N TYR A 108 2.55 -12.18 -18.10
CA TYR A 108 2.35 -10.92 -18.83
C TYR A 108 2.63 -9.71 -17.93
N ALA A 109 2.30 -9.81 -16.64
CA ALA A 109 2.46 -8.80 -15.61
C ALA A 109 1.85 -7.43 -15.98
N PRO A 110 0.52 -7.36 -16.23
CA PRO A 110 -0.15 -6.10 -16.48
C PRO A 110 -0.19 -5.26 -15.19
N ALA A 111 -0.07 -3.94 -15.28
CA ALA A 111 0.08 -3.07 -14.11
C ALA A 111 -1.15 -3.09 -13.16
N ASP A 112 -2.30 -3.48 -13.68
CA ASP A 112 -3.60 -3.59 -13.00
C ASP A 112 -3.96 -5.01 -12.56
N LEU A 113 -3.03 -5.98 -12.62
CA LEU A 113 -3.25 -7.40 -12.30
C LEU A 113 -3.99 -7.64 -10.97
N PHE A 114 -3.73 -6.83 -9.95
CA PHE A 114 -4.27 -6.99 -8.59
C PHE A 114 -5.34 -5.94 -8.23
N LEU A 115 -5.91 -5.22 -9.21
CA LEU A 115 -6.91 -4.16 -8.98
C LEU A 115 -8.38 -4.62 -9.14
N GLN A 116 -8.63 -5.92 -9.00
CA GLN A 116 -9.96 -6.52 -9.28
C GLN A 116 -10.94 -6.37 -8.12
#